data_AF-A0A2V5Z0A8-F1
#
_entry.id   AF-A0A2V5Z0A8-F1
#
_cell.length_a   1.000
_cell.length_b   1.000
_cell.length_c   1.000
_cell.angle_alpha   90.00
_cell.angle_beta   90.00
_cell.angle_gamma   90.00
#
_symmetry.space_group_name_H-M   'P 1'
#
loop_
_entity.id
_entity.type
_entity.pdbx_description
1 polymer ?
#
loop_
_entity_poly.entity_id
_entity_poly.type
_entity_poly.pdbx_seq_one_letter_code
_entity_poly.pdbx_strand_id
1 'polypeptide(L)'
;IAFHNDVNTIRAYKITATNPPAITFAWSMSQTGRGSPWVTTTDGTNNTIVWVAGVAGDQRLHAYDGDTGAVIYAGGGANELMTGTRQWNTGITARGRIYFDADNKVYAFKLPTPTPTPTATATATPTATPGPITLTARGKRIGGINTSRLKWRRATSANIDVYRDGVVIATTPNDGLYDDSTGTTGHVSFTYKVCEAGTQTCSNEATVTF
;
A
#
# COMPACT_ATOMS: atom_id res chain seq x y z
N ILE A 1 -15.64 3.87 9.09
CA ILE A 1 -16.48 4.17 7.90
C ILE A 1 -17.79 3.41 8.07
N ALA A 2 -18.91 3.97 7.62
CA ALA A 2 -20.24 3.36 7.70
C ALA A 2 -20.82 3.20 6.29
N PHE A 3 -21.57 2.11 6.06
CA PHE A 3 -22.15 1.79 4.77
C PHE A 3 -23.66 1.63 4.89
N HIS A 4 -24.39 2.12 3.89
CA HIS A 4 -25.84 2.01 3.83
C HIS A 4 -26.33 1.81 2.40
N ASN A 5 -27.42 1.07 2.22
CA ASN A 5 -28.08 0.89 0.94
C ASN A 5 -29.37 1.74 0.87
N ASP A 6 -29.26 2.93 0.29
CA ASP A 6 -30.37 3.85 0.04
C ASP A 6 -30.96 3.60 -1.35
N VAL A 7 -32.10 2.90 -1.43
CA VAL A 7 -32.91 2.77 -2.67
C VAL A 7 -32.05 2.44 -3.90
N ASN A 8 -31.42 1.26 -3.90
CA ASN A 8 -30.53 0.79 -4.97
C ASN A 8 -29.22 1.59 -5.10
N THR A 9 -28.79 2.29 -4.05
CA THR A 9 -27.49 2.99 -4.02
C THR A 9 -26.75 2.60 -2.75
N ILE A 10 -25.55 2.01 -2.89
CA ILE A 10 -24.65 1.86 -1.75
C ILE A 10 -23.97 3.19 -1.51
N ARG A 11 -23.97 3.64 -0.26
CA ARG A 11 -23.31 4.87 0.18
C ARG A 11 -22.33 4.57 1.31
N ALA A 12 -21.22 5.29 1.29
CA ALA A 12 -20.20 5.24 2.32
C ALA A 12 -20.01 6.60 2.98
N TYR A 13 -19.89 6.58 4.31
CA TYR A 13 -19.69 7.76 5.13
C TYR A 13 -18.49 7.57 6.06
N LYS A 14 -17.56 8.51 6.05
CA LYS A 14 -16.44 8.56 6.99
C LYS A 14 -16.90 9.24 8.28
N ILE A 15 -16.45 8.70 9.40
CA ILE A 15 -16.60 9.33 10.72
C ILE A 15 -15.22 9.86 11.07
N THR A 16 -15.06 11.18 11.15
CA THR A 16 -13.77 11.83 11.42
C THR A 16 -13.51 11.88 12.92
N ALA A 17 -12.24 11.78 13.31
CA ALA A 17 -11.80 11.89 14.71
C ALA A 17 -11.73 13.36 15.21
N THR A 18 -12.54 14.24 14.64
CA THR A 18 -12.69 15.62 15.10
C THR A 18 -13.45 15.65 16.44
N ASN A 19 -13.39 16.78 17.15
CA ASN A 19 -14.17 16.97 18.39
C ASN A 19 -15.16 18.15 18.22
N PRO A 20 -16.46 17.90 18.00
CA PRO A 20 -17.12 16.60 17.98
C PRO A 20 -16.84 15.78 16.70
N PRO A 21 -17.06 14.44 16.71
CA PRO A 21 -16.93 13.62 15.51
C PRO A 21 -17.87 14.12 14.41
N ALA A 22 -17.37 14.24 13.18
CA ALA A 22 -18.17 14.64 12.03
C ALA A 22 -18.37 13.46 11.08
N ILE A 23 -19.54 13.43 10.43
CA ILE A 23 -19.84 12.47 9.37
C ILE A 23 -19.61 13.18 8.03
N THR A 24 -18.75 12.62 7.19
CA THR A 24 -18.49 13.13 5.85
C THR A 24 -18.84 12.07 4.81
N PHE A 25 -19.44 12.50 3.71
CA PHE A 25 -19.68 11.61 2.57
C PHE A 25 -18.34 11.15 1.98
N ALA A 26 -18.22 9.86 1.66
CA ALA A 26 -17.04 9.29 1.04
C ALA A 26 -17.29 8.99 -0.44
N TRP A 27 -18.25 8.11 -0.73
CA TRP A 27 -18.59 7.70 -2.09
C TRP A 27 -20.00 7.08 -2.13
N SER A 28 -20.52 6.93 -3.35
CA SER A 28 -21.75 6.19 -3.61
C SER A 28 -21.66 5.41 -4.91
N MET A 29 -22.26 4.22 -4.95
CA MET A 29 -22.39 3.40 -6.14
C MET A 29 -23.84 3.03 -6.39
N SER A 30 -24.30 3.32 -7.60
CA SER A 30 -25.57 2.78 -8.09
C SER A 30 -25.45 1.28 -8.22
N GLN A 31 -26.45 0.58 -7.72
CA GLN A 31 -26.58 -0.85 -7.87
C GLN A 31 -28.03 -1.20 -8.21
N THR A 32 -28.36 -2.48 -8.23
CA THR A 32 -29.75 -2.91 -8.24
C THR A 32 -30.04 -3.70 -6.97
N GLY A 33 -31.22 -3.51 -6.38
CA GLY A 33 -31.65 -4.29 -5.23
C GLY A 33 -31.35 -3.68 -3.85
N ARG A 34 -31.93 -4.32 -2.83
CA ARG A 34 -32.11 -3.80 -1.46
C ARG A 34 -31.55 -4.75 -0.39
N GLY A 35 -30.49 -5.50 -0.72
CA GLY A 35 -29.79 -6.34 0.26
C GLY A 35 -29.02 -5.49 1.28
N SER A 36 -28.79 -6.05 2.48
CA SER A 36 -27.95 -5.40 3.48
C SER A 36 -26.48 -5.48 3.05
N PRO A 37 -25.71 -4.39 3.16
CA PRO A 37 -24.28 -4.47 2.94
C PRO A 37 -23.59 -5.23 4.08
N TRP A 38 -22.54 -5.96 3.76
CA TRP A 38 -21.60 -6.52 4.74
C TRP A 38 -20.17 -6.29 4.31
N VAL A 39 -19.25 -6.37 5.26
CA VAL A 39 -17.85 -5.98 5.05
C VAL A 39 -16.93 -7.15 5.33
N THR A 40 -15.94 -7.34 4.47
CA THR A 40 -14.84 -8.29 4.67
C THR A 40 -13.50 -7.59 4.43
N THR A 41 -12.42 -8.20 4.89
CA THR A 41 -11.04 -7.85 4.52
C THR A 41 -10.34 -9.10 3.97
N THR A 42 -9.32 -8.93 3.14
CA THR A 42 -8.60 -10.10 2.58
C THR A 42 -7.60 -10.72 3.55
N ASP A 43 -7.14 -9.94 4.53
CA ASP A 43 -6.10 -10.31 5.51
C ASP A 43 -6.44 -9.93 6.96
N GLY A 44 -7.68 -9.51 7.21
CA GLY A 44 -8.13 -9.05 8.54
C GLY A 44 -7.96 -7.56 8.78
N THR A 45 -7.16 -6.83 7.99
CA THR A 45 -6.78 -5.44 8.29
C THR A 45 -6.78 -4.50 7.08
N ASN A 46 -6.53 -5.00 5.88
CA ASN A 46 -6.43 -4.28 4.62
C ASN A 46 -7.47 -4.77 3.60
N ASN A 47 -7.56 -4.04 2.48
CA ASN A 47 -8.45 -4.34 1.36
C ASN A 47 -9.89 -4.56 1.83
N THR A 48 -10.47 -3.50 2.41
CA THR A 48 -11.88 -3.52 2.83
C THR A 48 -12.75 -3.72 1.60
N ILE A 49 -13.61 -4.73 1.61
CA ILE A 49 -14.55 -5.02 0.53
C ILE A 49 -15.96 -4.91 1.09
N VAL A 50 -16.79 -4.10 0.45
CA VAL A 50 -18.21 -3.95 0.75
C VAL A 50 -18.99 -4.83 -0.22
N TRP A 51 -19.69 -5.81 0.33
CA TRP A 51 -20.51 -6.74 -0.42
C TRP A 51 -21.98 -6.42 -0.26
N VAL A 52 -22.77 -6.73 -1.27
CA VAL A 52 -24.22 -6.61 -1.24
C VAL A 52 -24.86 -7.57 -2.23
N ALA A 53 -25.97 -8.17 -1.84
CA ALA A 53 -26.82 -8.92 -2.76
C ALA A 53 -27.89 -8.01 -3.35
N GLY A 54 -28.08 -8.07 -4.67
CA GLY A 54 -29.08 -7.32 -5.42
C GLY A 54 -30.51 -7.84 -5.24
N VAL A 55 -30.92 -8.04 -3.98
CA VAL A 55 -32.23 -8.62 -3.63
C VAL A 55 -33.37 -7.72 -4.10
N ALA A 56 -34.37 -8.30 -4.76
CA ALA A 56 -35.44 -7.59 -5.45
C ALA A 56 -34.95 -6.68 -6.62
N GLY A 57 -33.71 -6.89 -7.06
CA GLY A 57 -33.10 -6.31 -8.25
C GLY A 57 -32.62 -7.42 -9.19
N ASP A 58 -31.35 -7.40 -9.56
CA ASP A 58 -30.73 -8.40 -10.44
C ASP A 58 -30.50 -9.76 -9.79
N GLN A 59 -30.72 -9.88 -8.48
CA GLN A 59 -30.54 -11.10 -7.71
C GLN A 59 -29.12 -11.68 -7.79
N ARG A 60 -28.11 -10.82 -7.89
CA ARG A 60 -26.69 -11.20 -7.98
C ARG A 60 -25.90 -10.63 -6.81
N LEU A 61 -24.69 -11.17 -6.63
CA LEU A 61 -23.76 -10.68 -5.64
C LEU A 61 -22.91 -9.57 -6.26
N HIS A 62 -22.71 -8.49 -5.52
CA HIS A 62 -21.86 -7.36 -5.91
C HIS A 62 -20.83 -7.07 -4.83
N ALA A 63 -19.67 -6.57 -5.24
CA ALA A 63 -18.59 -6.18 -4.34
C ALA A 63 -17.93 -4.87 -4.81
N TYR A 64 -17.64 -4.02 -3.85
CA TYR A 64 -17.03 -2.71 -4.04
C TYR A 64 -15.84 -2.54 -3.13
N ASP A 65 -14.83 -1.82 -3.59
CA ASP A 65 -13.73 -1.34 -2.78
C ASP A 65 -14.26 -0.42 -1.67
N GLY A 66 -13.93 -0.72 -0.42
CA GLY A 66 -14.49 -0.04 0.75
C GLY A 66 -14.06 1.42 0.89
N ASP A 67 -12.92 1.79 0.32
CA ASP A 67 -12.37 3.14 0.42
C ASP A 67 -12.82 4.05 -0.73
N THR A 68 -12.96 3.49 -1.93
CA THR A 68 -13.19 4.24 -3.17
C THR A 68 -14.56 3.97 -3.81
N GLY A 69 -15.20 2.85 -3.48
CA GLY A 69 -16.41 2.37 -4.14
C GLY A 69 -16.17 1.70 -5.48
N ALA A 70 -14.91 1.55 -5.94
CA ALA A 70 -14.62 0.90 -7.21
C ALA A 70 -15.21 -0.52 -7.28
N VAL A 71 -15.79 -0.90 -8.43
CA VAL A 71 -16.39 -2.23 -8.61
C VAL A 71 -15.29 -3.29 -8.60
N ILE A 72 -15.34 -4.21 -7.63
CA ILE A 72 -14.48 -5.39 -7.56
C ILE A 72 -15.18 -6.58 -8.22
N TYR A 73 -16.50 -6.65 -8.08
CA TYR A 73 -17.32 -7.73 -8.60
C TYR A 73 -18.74 -7.23 -8.88
N ALA A 74 -19.27 -7.50 -10.07
CA ALA A 74 -20.61 -7.07 -10.52
C ALA A 74 -21.55 -8.25 -10.84
N GLY A 75 -21.11 -9.46 -10.51
CA GLY A 75 -21.71 -10.70 -10.96
C GLY A 75 -21.74 -10.89 -12.47
N GLY A 76 -22.65 -11.76 -12.95
CA GLY A 76 -22.80 -12.18 -14.35
C GLY A 76 -22.27 -13.57 -14.71
N GLY A 77 -21.81 -14.37 -13.76
CA GLY A 77 -21.39 -15.75 -14.00
C GLY A 77 -22.54 -16.69 -14.35
N ALA A 78 -22.25 -17.78 -15.08
CA ALA A 78 -23.24 -18.71 -15.62
C ALA A 78 -24.19 -19.34 -14.57
N ASN A 79 -23.75 -19.44 -13.30
CA ASN A 79 -24.50 -20.07 -12.19
C ASN A 79 -24.75 -19.10 -11.03
N GLU A 80 -24.76 -17.81 -11.30
CA GLU A 80 -24.70 -16.79 -10.24
C GLU A 80 -26.06 -16.19 -9.87
N LEU A 81 -27.07 -16.37 -10.72
CA LEU A 81 -28.40 -15.85 -10.44
C LEU A 81 -28.99 -16.53 -9.19
N MET A 82 -29.27 -15.73 -8.17
CA MET A 82 -29.95 -16.18 -6.97
C MET A 82 -31.48 -16.09 -7.15
N THR A 83 -32.23 -17.01 -6.58
CA THR A 83 -33.69 -16.93 -6.53
C THR A 83 -34.17 -17.17 -5.11
N GLY A 84 -35.30 -16.57 -4.73
CA GLY A 84 -35.83 -16.68 -3.37
C GLY A 84 -35.06 -15.91 -2.30
N THR A 85 -34.20 -14.94 -2.68
CA THR A 85 -33.49 -14.09 -1.71
C THR A 85 -34.44 -13.11 -1.03
N ARG A 86 -34.22 -12.80 0.24
CA ARG A 86 -35.02 -11.84 1.02
C ARG A 86 -34.21 -10.61 1.41
N GLN A 87 -34.89 -9.47 1.49
CA GLN A 87 -34.28 -8.21 1.92
C GLN A 87 -33.77 -8.36 3.36
N TRP A 88 -32.86 -7.47 3.75
CA TRP A 88 -32.31 -7.36 5.11
C TRP A 88 -31.33 -8.46 5.53
N ASN A 89 -31.13 -9.48 4.69
CA ASN A 89 -30.11 -10.49 4.89
C ASN A 89 -28.70 -9.98 4.58
N THR A 90 -27.73 -10.52 5.31
CA THR A 90 -26.29 -10.25 5.20
C THR A 90 -25.58 -11.54 4.82
N GLY A 91 -24.49 -11.42 4.04
CA GLY A 91 -23.67 -12.58 3.70
C GLY A 91 -22.74 -13.02 4.83
N ILE A 92 -22.40 -14.31 4.82
CA ILE A 92 -21.46 -14.92 5.76
C ILE A 92 -20.22 -15.35 4.99
N THR A 93 -19.04 -14.89 5.42
CA THR A 93 -17.77 -15.34 4.85
C THR A 93 -17.15 -16.39 5.75
N ALA A 94 -17.01 -17.63 5.25
CA ALA A 94 -16.41 -18.71 6.01
C ALA A 94 -15.73 -19.73 5.09
N ARG A 95 -14.56 -20.24 5.51
CA ARG A 95 -13.81 -21.29 4.79
C ARG A 95 -13.59 -20.96 3.29
N GLY A 96 -13.22 -19.72 2.99
CA GLY A 96 -12.92 -19.27 1.62
C GLY A 96 -14.13 -19.12 0.70
N ARG A 97 -15.34 -19.04 1.27
CA ARG A 97 -16.60 -18.88 0.53
C ARG A 97 -17.44 -17.76 1.13
N ILE A 98 -18.30 -17.20 0.29
CA ILE A 98 -19.39 -16.34 0.72
C ILE A 98 -20.68 -17.14 0.65
N TYR A 99 -21.43 -17.13 1.74
CA TYR A 99 -22.75 -17.73 1.84
C TYR A 99 -23.80 -16.64 1.88
N PHE A 100 -24.86 -16.81 1.11
CA PHE A 100 -26.02 -15.94 1.16
C PHE A 100 -27.28 -16.79 1.26
N ASP A 101 -28.11 -16.52 2.25
CA ASP A 101 -29.32 -17.28 2.52
C ASP A 101 -30.49 -16.83 1.64
N ALA A 102 -31.29 -17.80 1.25
CA ALA A 102 -32.51 -17.63 0.47
C ALA A 102 -33.56 -18.63 0.95
N ASP A 103 -34.80 -18.47 0.48
CA ASP A 103 -35.89 -19.36 0.80
C ASP A 103 -35.52 -20.82 0.46
N ASN A 104 -35.48 -21.66 1.48
CA ASN A 104 -35.18 -23.09 1.41
C ASN A 104 -33.79 -23.46 0.83
N LYS A 105 -32.84 -22.52 0.74
CA LYS A 105 -31.48 -22.80 0.23
C LYS A 105 -30.45 -21.79 0.68
N VAL A 106 -29.18 -22.19 0.62
CA VAL A 106 -28.03 -21.31 0.82
C VAL A 106 -27.17 -21.32 -0.44
N TYR A 107 -26.91 -20.13 -0.98
CA TYR A 107 -25.97 -19.95 -2.06
C TYR A 107 -24.56 -19.90 -1.51
N ALA A 108 -23.61 -20.56 -2.17
CA ALA A 108 -22.20 -20.57 -1.79
C ALA A 108 -21.35 -20.12 -2.98
N PHE A 109 -20.84 -18.89 -2.90
CA PHE A 109 -19.93 -18.32 -3.89
C PHE A 109 -18.51 -18.70 -3.51
N LYS A 110 -17.81 -19.35 -4.44
CA LYS A 110 -16.38 -19.54 -4.32
C LYS A 110 -15.74 -18.21 -4.67
N LEU A 111 -15.15 -17.55 -3.68
CA LEU A 111 -14.18 -16.51 -3.98
C LEU A 111 -13.08 -17.18 -4.81
N PRO A 112 -12.57 -16.56 -5.89
CA PRO A 112 -11.36 -17.07 -6.50
C PRO A 112 -10.39 -17.25 -5.35
N THR A 113 -10.03 -18.52 -5.09
CA THR A 113 -8.88 -18.78 -4.25
C THR A 113 -7.81 -17.97 -4.94
N PRO A 114 -7.15 -17.01 -4.26
CA PRO A 114 -5.92 -16.56 -4.83
C PRO A 114 -5.17 -17.87 -5.06
N THR A 115 -4.96 -18.27 -6.32
CA THR A 115 -3.71 -18.92 -6.65
C THR A 115 -2.70 -18.12 -5.85
N PRO A 116 -1.81 -18.73 -5.06
CA PRO A 116 -0.67 -17.98 -4.56
C PRO A 116 0.07 -17.50 -5.82
N THR A 117 -0.41 -16.39 -6.38
CA THR A 117 0.38 -15.40 -7.05
C THR A 117 1.49 -15.23 -6.02
N PRO A 118 2.73 -15.62 -6.36
CA PRO A 118 3.84 -15.44 -5.43
C PRO A 118 3.66 -14.05 -4.87
N THR A 119 3.63 -13.93 -3.54
CA THR A 119 3.37 -12.66 -2.86
C THR A 119 4.10 -11.59 -3.65
N ALA A 120 3.35 -10.73 -4.35
CA ALA A 120 3.93 -9.52 -4.86
C ALA A 120 4.28 -8.78 -3.58
N THR A 121 5.57 -8.78 -3.23
CA THR A 121 6.15 -7.86 -2.28
C THR A 121 5.48 -6.51 -2.51
N ALA A 122 4.83 -5.96 -1.48
CA ALA A 122 3.90 -4.83 -1.60
C ALA A 122 4.29 -3.84 -2.71
N THR A 123 3.42 -3.66 -3.71
CA THR A 123 3.52 -2.49 -4.57
C THR A 123 3.15 -1.31 -3.70
N ALA A 124 4.16 -0.58 -3.25
CA ALA A 124 3.99 0.67 -2.52
C ALA A 124 3.03 1.58 -3.29
N THR A 125 2.12 2.24 -2.58
CA THR A 125 1.60 3.56 -2.98
C THR A 125 2.74 4.34 -3.63
N PRO A 126 2.56 5.10 -4.72
CA PRO A 126 3.53 6.12 -5.05
C PRO A 126 3.41 7.18 -3.96
N THR A 127 4.02 6.93 -2.80
CA THR A 127 4.66 7.99 -2.03
C THR A 127 5.43 8.75 -3.07
N ALA A 128 5.08 10.03 -3.28
CA ALA A 128 5.70 10.91 -4.26
C ALA A 128 7.15 10.48 -4.41
N THR A 129 7.52 9.88 -5.55
CA THR A 129 8.83 9.23 -5.73
C THR A 129 9.83 10.14 -5.07
N PRO A 130 10.43 9.76 -3.92
CA PRO A 130 11.49 10.55 -3.35
C PRO A 130 12.48 10.63 -4.49
N GLY A 131 12.68 11.83 -5.05
CA GLY A 131 13.64 11.96 -6.14
C GLY A 131 14.95 11.28 -5.69
N PRO A 132 15.74 10.74 -6.62
CA PRO A 132 16.87 9.87 -6.30
C PRO A 132 17.69 10.43 -5.13
N ILE A 133 18.16 9.54 -4.24
CA ILE A 133 18.99 9.92 -3.09
C ILE A 133 20.05 10.88 -3.62
N THR A 134 20.08 12.09 -3.09
CA THR A 134 20.97 13.13 -3.62
C THR A 134 22.16 13.22 -2.70
N LEU A 135 23.35 12.88 -3.20
CA LEU A 135 24.61 12.92 -2.47
C LEU A 135 25.45 14.10 -2.93
N THR A 136 26.02 14.80 -1.95
CA THR A 136 27.11 15.75 -2.16
C THR A 136 28.29 15.36 -1.27
N ALA A 137 29.50 15.45 -1.82
CA ALA A 137 30.73 15.17 -1.09
C ALA A 137 31.67 16.37 -1.18
N ARG A 138 32.39 16.67 -0.10
CA ARG A 138 33.38 17.76 -0.06
C ARG A 138 34.62 17.30 0.69
N GLY A 139 35.78 17.55 0.11
CA GLY A 139 37.07 17.25 0.72
C GLY A 139 37.56 18.40 1.60
N LYS A 140 38.17 18.06 2.73
CA LYS A 140 39.00 18.96 3.53
C LYS A 140 40.17 18.21 4.15
N ARG A 141 41.35 18.84 4.23
CA ARG A 141 42.47 18.29 5.00
C ARG A 141 42.33 18.62 6.48
N ILE A 142 42.38 17.61 7.34
CA ILE A 142 42.37 17.74 8.80
C ILE A 142 43.63 17.07 9.32
N GLY A 143 44.55 17.85 9.91
CA GLY A 143 45.83 17.30 10.38
C GLY A 143 46.69 16.65 9.28
N GLY A 144 46.58 17.13 8.03
CA GLY A 144 47.29 16.55 6.88
C GLY A 144 46.58 15.37 6.21
N ILE A 145 45.54 14.80 6.84
CA ILE A 145 44.76 13.68 6.31
C ILE A 145 43.59 14.20 5.46
N ASN A 146 43.40 13.62 4.29
CA ASN A 146 42.27 13.89 3.41
C ASN A 146 40.98 13.33 4.05
N THR A 147 40.07 14.21 4.44
CA THR A 147 38.78 13.87 5.05
C THR A 147 37.64 14.31 4.14
N SER A 148 36.78 13.37 3.74
CA SER A 148 35.62 13.63 2.89
C SER A 148 34.35 13.73 3.71
N ARG A 149 33.65 14.86 3.65
CA ARG A 149 32.32 15.03 4.23
C ARG A 149 31.26 14.72 3.20
N LEU A 150 30.43 13.73 3.48
CA LEU A 150 29.30 13.32 2.68
C LEU A 150 28.01 13.85 3.31
N LYS A 151 27.12 14.40 2.49
CA LYS A 151 25.76 14.80 2.89
C LYS A 151 24.77 14.25 1.89
N TRP A 152 23.75 13.55 2.39
CA TRP A 152 22.68 13.02 1.57
C TRP A 152 21.30 13.43 2.05
N ARG A 153 20.32 13.33 1.16
CA ARG A 153 18.90 13.54 1.45
C ARG A 153 18.06 12.56 0.64
N ARG A 154 16.81 12.37 1.07
CA ARG A 154 15.79 11.53 0.42
C ARG A 154 16.02 10.02 0.54
N ALA A 155 16.96 9.60 1.38
CA ALA A 155 17.04 8.21 1.82
C ALA A 155 16.00 7.95 2.92
N THR A 156 15.46 6.75 2.95
CA THR A 156 14.24 6.34 3.68
C THR A 156 14.44 5.15 4.60
N SER A 157 15.52 4.37 4.42
CA SER A 157 15.85 3.28 5.33
C SER A 157 16.46 3.80 6.63
N ALA A 158 16.51 2.93 7.65
CA ALA A 158 17.07 3.27 8.96
C ALA A 158 18.60 3.44 8.93
N ASN A 159 19.28 2.78 7.99
CA ASN A 159 20.74 2.75 7.88
C ASN A 159 21.19 2.95 6.43
N ILE A 160 22.37 3.53 6.23
CA ILE A 160 22.96 3.85 4.94
C ILE A 160 24.29 3.14 4.79
N ASP A 161 24.45 2.44 3.67
CA ASP A 161 25.75 1.91 3.25
C ASP A 161 26.51 3.01 2.52
N VAL A 162 27.68 3.37 3.03
CA VAL A 162 28.59 4.35 2.45
C VAL A 162 29.63 3.62 1.60
N TYR A 163 29.64 3.90 0.30
CA TYR A 163 30.61 3.37 -0.63
C TYR A 163 31.69 4.41 -0.95
N ARG A 164 32.94 3.93 -1.00
CA ARG A 164 34.09 4.63 -1.57
C ARG A 164 34.74 3.72 -2.61
N ASP A 165 34.91 4.23 -3.82
CA ASP A 165 35.52 3.54 -4.96
C ASP A 165 34.89 2.15 -5.23
N GLY A 166 33.57 2.06 -5.04
CA GLY A 166 32.80 0.84 -5.27
C GLY A 166 32.77 -0.14 -4.09
N VAL A 167 33.46 0.12 -2.98
CA VAL A 167 33.50 -0.74 -1.78
C VAL A 167 32.77 -0.07 -0.61
N VAL A 168 31.98 -0.83 0.15
CA VAL A 168 31.36 -0.35 1.40
C VAL A 168 32.45 -0.11 2.45
N ILE A 169 32.53 1.12 2.95
CA ILE A 169 33.47 1.51 4.02
C ILE A 169 32.79 1.62 5.39
N ALA A 170 31.47 1.81 5.41
CA ALA A 170 30.68 1.90 6.64
C ALA A 170 29.19 1.65 6.35
N THR A 171 28.48 1.19 7.37
CA THR A 171 27.01 1.24 7.46
C THR A 171 26.66 2.11 8.65
N THR A 172 25.94 3.21 8.43
CA THR A 172 25.64 4.21 9.47
C THR A 172 24.15 4.43 9.64
N PRO A 173 23.66 4.93 10.78
CA PRO A 173 22.29 5.44 10.86
C PRO A 173 22.02 6.48 9.76
N ASN A 174 20.77 6.54 9.28
CA ASN A 174 20.36 7.52 8.28
C ASN A 174 20.11 8.91 8.91
N ASP A 175 21.17 9.59 9.34
CA ASP A 175 21.15 10.94 9.90
C ASP A 175 21.48 12.04 8.87
N GLY A 176 21.82 11.65 7.63
CA GLY A 176 22.08 12.55 6.51
C GLY A 176 23.52 13.05 6.38
N LEU A 177 24.46 12.55 7.19
CA LEU A 177 25.86 13.03 7.22
C LEU A 177 26.86 11.89 7.52
N TYR A 178 28.00 11.89 6.83
CA TYR A 178 29.13 11.03 7.19
C TYR A 178 30.46 11.74 6.93
N ASP A 179 31.40 11.65 7.86
CA ASP A 179 32.77 12.15 7.69
C ASP A 179 33.73 10.95 7.53
N ASP A 180 34.28 10.80 6.33
CA ASP A 180 35.25 9.75 5.99
C ASP A 180 36.68 10.27 6.13
N SER A 181 37.36 9.88 7.20
CA SER A 181 38.80 10.09 7.35
C SER A 181 39.54 9.00 6.57
N THR A 182 39.98 9.33 5.35
CA THR A 182 40.49 8.31 4.40
C THR A 182 41.85 7.72 4.78
N GLY A 183 42.55 8.32 5.75
CA GLY A 183 43.93 7.98 6.10
C GLY A 183 44.96 8.35 5.01
N THR A 184 44.53 8.94 3.89
CA THR A 184 45.41 9.32 2.79
C THR A 184 45.93 10.75 2.92
N THR A 185 47.05 11.02 2.27
CA THR A 185 47.69 12.35 2.18
C THR A 185 48.02 12.67 0.73
N GLY A 186 48.19 13.96 0.40
CA GLY A 186 48.57 14.38 -0.94
C GLY A 186 47.41 14.34 -1.94
N HIS A 187 47.74 14.36 -3.23
CA HIS A 187 46.76 14.44 -4.31
C HIS A 187 46.17 13.06 -4.63
N VAL A 188 44.87 12.92 -4.39
CA VAL A 188 44.10 11.67 -4.60
C VAL A 188 42.65 12.03 -4.89
N SER A 189 41.97 11.17 -5.63
CA SER A 189 40.56 11.29 -5.94
C SER A 189 39.80 10.09 -5.36
N PHE A 190 38.60 10.34 -4.85
CA PHE A 190 37.69 9.32 -4.33
C PHE A 190 36.31 9.52 -4.95
N THR A 191 35.68 8.42 -5.35
CA THR A 191 34.28 8.43 -5.80
C THR A 191 33.39 7.84 -4.73
N TYR A 192 32.38 8.60 -4.31
CA TYR A 192 31.44 8.21 -3.27
C TYR A 192 30.05 7.94 -3.84
N LYS A 193 29.37 7.00 -3.20
CA LYS A 193 27.96 6.69 -3.41
C LYS A 193 27.36 6.25 -2.08
N VAL A 194 26.10 6.58 -1.82
CA VAL A 194 25.39 6.07 -0.65
C VAL A 194 24.17 5.27 -1.09
N CYS A 195 23.86 4.17 -0.40
CA CYS A 195 22.73 3.31 -0.72
C CYS A 195 21.91 3.01 0.53
N GLU A 196 20.61 2.75 0.36
CA GLU A 196 19.78 2.20 1.45
C GLU A 196 20.38 0.84 1.85
N ALA A 197 20.63 0.62 3.15
CA ALA A 197 21.43 -0.51 3.61
C ALA A 197 20.89 -1.86 3.13
N GLY A 198 21.78 -2.69 2.57
CA GLY A 198 21.43 -4.02 2.05
C GLY A 198 20.61 -4.02 0.75
N THR A 199 20.53 -2.89 0.04
CA THR A 199 19.81 -2.76 -1.23
C THR A 199 20.69 -2.19 -2.35
N GLN A 200 20.14 -2.10 -3.57
CA GLN A 200 20.76 -1.39 -4.70
C GLN A 200 20.17 0.01 -4.97
N THR A 201 19.35 0.52 -4.04
CA THR A 201 18.78 1.88 -4.15
C THR A 201 19.83 2.89 -3.70
N CYS A 202 20.48 3.54 -4.66
CA CYS A 202 21.65 4.38 -4.41
C CYS A 202 21.48 5.82 -4.89
N SER A 203 22.37 6.70 -4.41
CA SER A 203 22.51 8.07 -4.87
C SER A 203 23.20 8.18 -6.23
N ASN A 204 23.30 9.42 -6.74
CA ASN A 204 24.32 9.79 -7.70
C ASN A 204 25.74 9.53 -7.14
N GLU A 205 26.71 9.39 -8.03
CA GLU A 205 28.12 9.39 -7.64
C GLU A 205 28.61 10.83 -7.40
N ALA A 206 29.48 10.99 -6.41
CA ALA A 206 30.12 12.25 -6.07
C ALA A 206 31.63 12.04 -5.94
N THR A 207 32.41 12.73 -6.78
CA THR A 207 33.87 12.63 -6.78
C THR A 207 34.48 13.78 -5.98
N VAL A 208 35.46 13.46 -5.13
CA VAL A 208 36.24 14.43 -4.35
C VAL A 208 37.70 14.25 -4.68
N THR A 209 38.35 15.34 -5.08
CA THR A 209 39.80 15.41 -5.31
C THR A 209 40.45 16.33 -4.27
N PHE A 210 41.61 15.93 -3.74
CA PHE A 210 42.35 16.61 -2.68
C PHE A 210 43.71 17.17 -3.10
#